data_AF-A0A7C3Y005-F1
#
_entry.id   AF-A0A7C3Y005-F1
#
_cell.length_a   1.000
_cell.length_b   1.000
_cell.length_c   1.000
_cell.angle_alpha   90.00
_cell.angle_beta   90.00
_cell.angle_gamma   90.00
#
_symmetry.space_group_name_H-M   'P 1'
#
loop_
_entity.id
_entity.type
_entity.pdbx_description
1 polymer ?
#
loop_
_entity_poly.entity_id
_entity_poly.type
_entity_poly.pdbx_seq_one_letter_code
_entity_poly.pdbx_strand_id
1 'polypeptide(L)' 'MPFGTPHDVRQQVARCAAWARAGASIIVAPTHVLEPDVPWDNIRAFVDAVRAARLR' A
#
# COMPACT_ATOMS: atom_id res chain seq x y z
N MET A 1 -2.57 8.51 -3.82
CA MET A 1 -1.34 8.76 -3.01
C MET A 1 -0.67 10.12 -3.25
N PRO A 2 -1.29 11.16 -3.84
CA PRO A 2 -0.58 12.43 -4.03
C PRO A 2 -0.47 13.27 -2.74
N PHE A 3 -1.42 13.11 -1.81
CA PHE A 3 -1.53 13.97 -0.61
C PHE A 3 -0.93 13.39 0.68
N GLY A 4 -0.63 12.09 0.69
CA GLY A 4 -0.10 11.41 1.88
C GLY A 4 1.42 11.39 1.89
N THR A 5 2.01 11.03 3.03
CA THR A 5 3.43 10.76 3.18
C THR A 5 3.75 9.29 2.86
N PRO A 6 5.03 8.94 2.62
CA PRO A 6 5.45 7.55 2.50
C PRO A 6 5.10 6.70 3.74
N HIS A 7 5.04 7.33 4.91
CA HIS A 7 4.60 6.68 6.14
C HIS A 7 3.12 6.30 6.06
N ASP A 8 2.27 7.22 5.63
CA ASP A 8 0.82 6.98 5.50
C ASP A 8 0.53 5.83 4.53
N VAL A 9 1.28 5.77 3.43
CA VAL A 9 1.19 4.66 2.46
C VAL A 9 1.53 3.32 3.12
N ARG A 10 2.62 3.24 3.88
CA ARG A 10 3.01 2.02 4.61
C ARG A 10 1.96 1.60 5.63
N GLN A 11 1.40 2.56 6.38
CA GLN A 11 0.33 2.29 7.35
C GLN A 11 -0.93 1.73 6.67
N GLN A 12 -1.28 2.27 5.51
CA GLN A 12 -2.43 1.79 4.76
C GLN A 12 -2.23 0.33 4.30
N VAL A 13 -1.04 -0.02 3.80
CA VAL A 13 -0.70 -1.41 3.45
C VAL A 13 -0.72 -2.31 4.70
N ALA A 14 -0.17 -1.84 5.82
CA ALA A 14 -0.18 -2.58 7.08
C ALA A 14 -1.60 -2.89 7.58
N ARG A 15 -2.55 -1.96 7.36
CA ARG A 15 -3.97 -2.17 7.67
C ARG A 15 -4.59 -3.27 6.81
N CYS A 16 -4.35 -3.26 5.50
CA CYS A 16 -4.79 -4.34 4.62
C CYS A 16 -4.19 -5.70 5.04
N ALA A 17 -2.91 -5.70 5.43
CA ALA A 17 -2.23 -6.89 5.91
C ALA A 17 -2.83 -7.41 7.23
N ALA A 18 -3.32 -6.53 8.11
CA ALA A 18 -4.00 -6.94 9.34
C ALA A 18 -5.31 -7.68 9.05
N TRP A 19 -6.10 -7.20 8.07
CA TRP A 19 -7.29 -7.90 7.63
C TRP A 19 -6.97 -9.25 6.97
N ALA A 20 -5.91 -9.31 6.17
CA ALA A 20 -5.46 -10.57 5.57
C ALA A 20 -5.08 -11.60 6.65
N ARG A 21 -4.31 -11.19 7.65
CA ARG A 21 -3.98 -12.03 8.82
C ARG A 21 -5.18 -12.46 9.64
N ALA A 22 -6.28 -11.71 9.59
CA ALA A 22 -7.55 -12.08 10.21
C ALA A 22 -8.38 -13.09 9.37
N GLY A 23 -7.84 -13.58 8.25
CA GLY A 23 -8.44 -14.62 7.42
C GLY A 23 -9.13 -14.11 6.15
N ALA A 24 -9.07 -12.82 5.84
CA ALA A 24 -9.64 -12.28 4.61
C ALA A 24 -8.72 -12.53 3.40
N SER A 25 -9.28 -12.97 2.28
CA SER A 25 -8.57 -13.00 0.99
C SER A 25 -8.51 -11.59 0.40
N ILE A 26 -7.31 -10.99 0.35
CA ILE A 26 -7.12 -9.59 -0.03
C ILE A 26 -6.09 -9.46 -1.14
N ILE A 27 -6.40 -8.64 -2.15
CA ILE A 27 -5.44 -8.13 -3.14
C ILE A 27 -5.26 -6.63 -2.86
N VAL A 28 -4.01 -6.21 -2.65
CA VAL A 28 -3.67 -4.82 -2.39
C VAL A 28 -3.22 -4.15 -3.70
N ALA A 29 -3.94 -3.12 -4.11
CA ALA A 29 -3.65 -2.32 -5.30
C ALA A 29 -4.04 -0.85 -5.06
N PRO A 30 -3.50 0.10 -5.83
CA PRO A 30 -4.06 1.45 -5.92
C PRO A 30 -5.53 1.41 -6.34
N THR A 31 -6.33 2.39 -5.90
CA THR A 31 -7.78 2.45 -6.22
C THR A 31 -8.06 2.80 -7.68
N HIS A 32 -7.14 3.49 -8.34
CA HIS A 32 -7.20 3.94 -9.73
C HIS A 32 -5.78 4.07 -10.28
N VAL A 33 -5.65 4.59 -11.50
CA VAL A 33 -4.35 4.88 -12.14
C VAL A 33 -3.50 5.82 -11.28
N LEU A 34 -2.18 5.61 -11.27
CA LEU A 34 -1.26 6.55 -10.64
C LEU A 34 -1.02 7.72 -11.59
N GLU A 35 -1.46 8.90 -11.17
CA GLU A 35 -1.27 10.15 -11.91
C GLU A 35 0.18 10.69 -11.76
N PRO A 36 0.65 11.56 -12.67
CA PRO A 36 2.01 12.09 -12.64
C PRO A 36 2.37 12.91 -11.39
N ASP A 37 1.37 13.39 -10.66
CA ASP A 37 1.51 14.17 -9.42
C ASP A 37 1.82 13.28 -8.20
N VAL A 38 1.72 11.96 -8.33
CA VAL A 38 2.03 11.03 -7.23
C VAL A 38 3.54 11.01 -6.99
N PRO A 39 4.01 11.40 -5.79
CA PRO A 39 5.44 11.38 -5.49
C PRO A 39 6.03 9.98 -5.62
N TRP A 40 7.21 9.87 -6.23
CA TRP A 40 7.88 8.58 -6.45
C TRP A 40 8.13 7.81 -5.14
N ASP A 41 8.44 8.53 -4.06
CA ASP A 41 8.65 7.92 -2.74
C ASP A 41 7.39 7.24 -2.19
N ASN A 42 6.20 7.75 -2.53
CA ASN A 42 4.94 7.11 -2.17
C ASN A 42 4.73 5.82 -2.97
N ILE A 43 5.08 5.82 -4.27
CA ILE A 43 5.01 4.62 -5.11
C ILE A 43 5.97 3.55 -4.60
N ARG A 44 7.22 3.93 -4.28
CA ARG A 44 8.20 3.01 -3.69
C ARG A 44 7.74 2.47 -2.35
N ALA A 45 7.25 3.33 -1.46
CA ALA A 45 6.73 2.93 -0.17
C ALA A 45 5.59 1.91 -0.29
N PHE A 46 4.70 2.07 -1.27
CA PHE A 46 3.65 1.11 -1.56
C PHE A 46 4.21 -0.26 -1.97
N VAL A 47 5.07 -0.28 -3.00
CA VAL A 47 5.64 -1.52 -3.55
C VAL A 47 6.46 -2.27 -2.50
N ASP A 48 7.31 -1.56 -1.77
CA ASP A 48 8.18 -2.13 -0.74
C ASP A 48 7.35 -2.69 0.42
N ALA A 49 6.31 -1.97 0.87
CA ALA A 49 5.42 -2.43 1.92
C ALA A 49 4.64 -3.68 1.51
N VAL A 50 4.10 -3.74 0.28
CA VAL A 50 3.36 -4.90 -0.22
C VAL A 50 4.28 -6.13 -0.31
N ARG A 51 5.51 -5.96 -0.82
CA ARG A 51 6.51 -7.03 -0.89
C ARG A 51 6.89 -7.55 0.50
N ALA A 52 7.07 -6.65 1.47
CA ALA A 52 7.42 -7.01 2.84
C ALA A 52 6.28 -7.73 3.57
N ALA A 53 5.03 -7.33 3.32
CA ALA A 53 3.85 -7.86 4.04
C ALA A 53 3.57 -9.34 3.78
N ARG A 54 4.09 -9.95 2.69
CA ARG A 54 3.89 -11.36 2.31
C ARG A 54 2.47 -11.85 2.59
N LEU A 55 1.49 -11.15 2.01
CA LEU A 55 0.07 -11.47 2.14
C LEU A 55 -0.15 -12.89 1.58
N ARG A 56 -0.37 -13.85 2.48
CA ARG A 56 -0.64 -15.26 2.19
C ARG A 56 -1.90 -15.66 2.94
#